data_AF-A0A662MEV8-F1
#
_entry.id   AF-A0A662MEV8-F1
#
_cell.length_a   1.000
_cell.length_b   1.000
_cell.length_c   1.000
_cell.angle_alpha   90.00
_cell.angle_beta   90.00
_cell.angle_gamma   90.00
#
_symmetry.space_group_name_H-M   'P 1'
#
loop_
_entity.id
_entity.type
_entity.pdbx_description
1 polymer ?
#
loop_
_entity_poly.entity_id
_entity_poly.type
_entity_poly.pdbx_seq_one_letter_code
_entity_poly.pdbx_strand_id
1 'polypeptide(L)'
;MDALRASAGAPGGCHGPLRSHQEGEEGHDKERENGSEIHPEYGGKEIVSSKSGKFNISRPQCPLLMERSRKKLLKISAVTTGLIVAVVLIIVIATSNSGVHTGEGVEEEQPEPLMVVDFQEPYVFHKQGYEPGIAVDSTGALYYTAHKNLDDKSSWDYLASWFFVSTDNGKTWTSPTEPFPRGALWQTYLGDEGDIAVDAMDNVYFVDTYLIDNHIHVWANQGQYQYSVRVQKTTGLDDRPWITAQGDGIVHYLGNNAVEVNGGRYWYYRSTNGARTFSRADPVPGNGWAHIDCERNGDHVYVVSESNTGADADILMYVSNDRGVTWNWNDPILIGHRDGPGREYPIVSAQEDGVVWVLWNDAEKGVVNGTRIFIGRSLDYGQTWETWNITPFKAFIDYPTINAGPDGSVAVAFYASKDLPVSSESEWYLYGAMDLNATVHEPSLNFTKGDPNPCYVGDDLHALHDFFEIVISPDMALNIAYQYYVGPENGHSDLYFVRGSYGKMELPEPEPAAGS
;
A
#
# COMPACT_ATOMS: atom_id res chain seq x y z
N MET A 1 59.19 -14.57 -42.37
CA MET A 1 57.80 -15.01 -42.18
C MET A 1 56.98 -13.77 -41.83
N ASP A 2 57.05 -12.72 -42.66
CA ASP A 2 56.32 -12.50 -43.93
C ASP A 2 54.87 -12.08 -43.64
N ALA A 3 54.53 -10.79 -43.69
CA ALA A 3 54.28 -9.95 -44.89
C ALA A 3 52.88 -10.24 -45.49
N LEU A 4 51.90 -9.33 -45.41
CA LEU A 4 51.61 -8.15 -46.28
C LEU A 4 50.47 -8.41 -47.29
N ARG A 5 49.51 -7.46 -47.32
CA ARG A 5 48.75 -6.92 -48.50
C ARG A 5 47.78 -7.89 -49.23
N ALA A 6 46.72 -7.47 -49.96
CA ALA A 6 46.39 -6.23 -50.67
C ALA A 6 44.85 -6.17 -50.94
N SER A 7 44.20 -4.99 -50.97
CA SER A 7 43.71 -4.23 -52.17
C SER A 7 42.51 -4.85 -52.91
N ALA A 8 41.59 -4.16 -53.59
CA ALA A 8 41.15 -2.78 -53.80
C ALA A 8 40.03 -2.88 -54.88
N GLY A 9 39.13 -1.89 -54.98
CA GLY A 9 38.27 -1.77 -56.17
C GLY A 9 37.08 -0.83 -56.03
N ALA A 10 37.30 0.47 -56.27
CA ALA A 10 36.30 1.38 -56.84
C ALA A 10 36.57 1.51 -58.35
N PRO A 11 35.66 2.06 -59.19
CA PRO A 11 35.71 3.53 -59.40
C PRO A 11 34.40 4.25 -59.83
N GLY A 12 34.43 5.59 -59.71
CA GLY A 12 33.69 6.57 -60.52
C GLY A 12 32.56 7.29 -59.77
N GLY A 13 32.54 8.59 -59.49
CA GLY A 13 33.33 9.75 -59.94
C GLY A 13 32.46 10.71 -60.77
N CYS A 14 32.17 11.93 -60.26
CA CYS A 14 32.02 13.18 -61.03
C CYS A 14 31.78 14.42 -60.13
N HIS A 15 32.76 15.34 -60.15
CA HIS A 15 32.80 16.83 -60.01
C HIS A 15 31.53 17.59 -59.54
N GLY A 16 31.51 18.53 -58.58
CA GLY A 16 32.36 19.72 -58.32
C GLY A 16 31.73 21.00 -58.96
N PRO A 17 31.98 22.28 -58.54
CA PRO A 17 32.78 22.78 -57.40
C PRO A 17 32.22 24.01 -56.61
N LEU A 18 32.77 24.18 -55.39
CA LEU A 18 33.28 25.38 -54.70
C LEU A 18 32.77 26.81 -55.03
N ARG A 19 32.47 27.58 -53.97
CA ARG A 19 33.13 28.89 -53.72
C ARG A 19 33.03 29.34 -52.25
N SER A 20 34.20 29.62 -51.70
CA SER A 20 34.51 30.30 -50.44
C SER A 20 34.40 31.82 -50.58
N HIS A 21 34.11 32.54 -49.50
CA HIS A 21 34.81 33.79 -49.18
C HIS A 21 34.75 34.13 -47.68
N GLN A 22 35.91 34.61 -47.22
CA GLN A 22 36.32 35.09 -45.90
C GLN A 22 35.99 36.58 -45.71
N GLU A 23 35.98 36.97 -44.43
CA GLU A 23 36.45 38.24 -43.82
C GLU A 23 35.62 39.53 -43.90
N GLY A 24 35.61 40.24 -42.76
CA GLY A 24 35.24 41.65 -42.65
C GLY A 24 34.81 42.08 -41.23
N GLU A 25 35.77 42.59 -40.46
CA GLU A 25 35.64 43.18 -39.11
C GLU A 25 34.99 44.60 -39.08
N GLU A 26 34.85 45.11 -37.84
CA GLU A 26 34.62 46.51 -37.38
C GLU A 26 33.17 47.05 -37.47
N GLY A 27 32.59 47.75 -36.49
CA GLY A 27 33.02 48.29 -35.20
C GLY A 27 32.06 49.43 -34.79
N HIS A 28 31.87 49.65 -33.46
CA HIS A 28 31.25 50.83 -32.80
C HIS A 28 29.75 51.13 -33.09
N ASP A 29 28.90 51.65 -32.21
CA ASP A 29 29.02 52.30 -30.90
C ASP A 29 27.65 52.32 -30.17
N LYS A 30 27.73 52.35 -28.83
CA LYS A 30 26.85 52.90 -27.77
C LYS A 30 25.43 53.43 -28.05
N GLU A 31 24.49 53.05 -27.16
CA GLU A 31 23.55 53.89 -26.36
C GLU A 31 22.77 52.97 -25.39
N ARG A 32 23.01 52.95 -24.07
CA ARG A 32 22.35 53.72 -22.98
C ARG A 32 20.82 53.84 -23.09
N GLU A 33 20.07 53.13 -22.25
CA GLU A 33 19.37 53.65 -21.05
C GLU A 33 18.38 52.66 -20.41
N ASN A 34 18.41 52.62 -19.07
CA ASN A 34 17.30 52.51 -18.10
C ASN A 34 16.21 51.41 -18.24
N GLY A 35 16.20 50.52 -17.24
CA GLY A 35 15.28 50.69 -16.12
C GLY A 35 14.04 49.79 -16.02
N SER A 36 13.83 49.33 -14.79
CA SER A 36 12.60 48.86 -14.14
C SER A 36 12.21 47.38 -14.21
N GLU A 37 12.35 46.80 -13.02
CA GLU A 37 11.67 45.65 -12.42
C GLU A 37 10.16 45.62 -12.72
N ILE A 38 9.63 44.40 -12.88
CA ILE A 38 8.18 44.15 -12.91
C ILE A 38 7.86 43.12 -11.82
N HIS A 39 7.27 43.60 -10.73
CA HIS A 39 6.41 42.82 -9.85
C HIS A 39 5.01 42.70 -10.46
N PRO A 40 4.28 41.58 -10.29
CA PRO A 40 2.83 41.59 -10.44
C PRO A 40 2.15 41.81 -9.08
N GLU A 41 1.40 42.90 -8.99
CA GLU A 41 0.43 43.17 -7.92
C GLU A 41 -0.80 42.26 -8.05
N TYR A 42 -1.22 41.68 -6.93
CA TYR A 42 -2.52 41.02 -6.76
C TYR A 42 -3.61 42.08 -6.59
N GLY A 43 -4.47 42.23 -7.61
CA GLY A 43 -5.68 43.03 -7.54
C GLY A 43 -6.85 42.25 -6.94
N GLY A 44 -7.29 42.66 -5.76
CA GLY A 44 -8.53 42.19 -5.13
C GLY A 44 -9.77 42.63 -5.91
N LYS A 45 -10.75 41.72 -6.02
CA LYS A 45 -12.12 42.05 -6.41
C LYS A 45 -13.10 41.58 -5.34
N GLU A 46 -13.85 42.54 -4.85
CA GLU A 46 -15.01 42.41 -3.98
C GLU A 46 -16.05 41.45 -4.59
N ILE A 47 -16.53 40.50 -3.78
CA ILE A 47 -17.73 39.73 -4.08
C ILE A 47 -18.90 40.34 -3.33
N VAL A 48 -19.85 40.86 -4.12
CA VAL A 48 -21.13 41.42 -3.70
C VAL A 48 -22.06 40.30 -3.22
N SER A 49 -22.63 40.48 -2.03
CA SER A 49 -23.65 39.62 -1.45
C SER A 49 -24.91 39.56 -2.32
N SER A 50 -25.47 38.37 -2.55
CA SER A 50 -26.85 38.24 -2.99
C SER A 50 -27.65 37.24 -2.14
N LYS A 51 -28.71 37.83 -1.59
CA LYS A 51 -29.87 37.35 -0.84
C LYS A 51 -30.31 35.89 -1.03
N SER A 52 -30.57 35.28 0.13
CA SER A 52 -31.32 34.06 0.37
C SER A 52 -32.79 34.17 -0.07
N GLY A 53 -33.19 33.29 -0.98
CA GLY A 53 -34.58 33.03 -1.37
C GLY A 53 -35.06 31.73 -0.74
N LYS A 54 -36.06 31.82 0.14
CA LYS A 54 -36.79 30.68 0.70
C LYS A 54 -37.67 30.05 -0.38
N PHE A 55 -37.54 28.75 -0.61
CA PHE A 55 -38.55 27.93 -1.28
C PHE A 55 -38.97 26.79 -0.36
N ASN A 56 -40.27 26.59 -0.24
CA ASN A 56 -40.90 25.59 0.60
C ASN A 56 -42.08 24.98 -0.18
N ILE A 57 -42.33 23.68 0.06
CA ILE A 57 -43.53 22.89 -0.29
C ILE A 57 -43.54 22.41 -1.77
N SER A 58 -43.64 21.12 -2.12
CA SER A 58 -44.60 20.08 -1.70
C SER A 58 -44.06 18.65 -1.94
N ARG A 59 -44.41 17.72 -1.03
CA ARG A 59 -44.34 16.26 -1.24
C ARG A 59 -45.65 15.77 -1.86
N PRO A 60 -45.65 14.80 -2.79
CA PRO A 60 -46.83 14.00 -3.05
C PRO A 60 -46.86 12.74 -2.18
N GLN A 61 -48.09 12.33 -1.91
CA GLN A 61 -48.53 11.30 -1.01
C GLN A 61 -48.34 9.89 -1.56
N CYS A 62 -48.11 8.97 -0.63
CA CYS A 62 -48.31 7.53 -0.76
C CYS A 62 -49.81 7.19 -0.93
N PRO A 63 -50.15 6.12 -1.67
CA PRO A 63 -51.37 5.37 -1.40
C PRO A 63 -51.05 3.97 -0.85
N LEU A 64 -51.70 3.69 0.27
CA LEU A 64 -52.05 2.40 0.84
C LEU A 64 -52.51 1.37 -0.20
N LEU A 65 -52.12 0.10 0.01
CA LEU A 65 -53.01 -1.05 -0.20
C LEU A 65 -52.57 -2.22 0.69
N MET A 66 -53.23 -2.34 1.84
CA MET A 66 -53.43 -3.62 2.53
C MET A 66 -54.57 -4.38 1.85
N GLU A 67 -54.44 -5.69 1.72
CA GLU A 67 -55.27 -6.71 2.40
C GLU A 67 -55.52 -7.98 1.54
N ARG A 68 -55.49 -9.12 2.24
CA ARG A 68 -56.02 -10.47 1.92
C ARG A 68 -55.08 -11.40 1.16
N SER A 69 -54.61 -12.49 1.77
CA SER A 69 -55.52 -13.56 2.20
C SER A 69 -54.85 -14.53 3.19
N ARG A 70 -55.57 -14.83 4.27
CA ARG A 70 -55.29 -15.84 5.30
C ARG A 70 -56.28 -17.01 5.14
N LYS A 71 -55.81 -18.23 5.44
CA LYS A 71 -56.51 -19.47 5.85
C LYS A 71 -56.81 -20.55 4.79
N LYS A 72 -56.11 -21.67 4.94
CA LYS A 72 -56.61 -23.05 5.26
C LYS A 72 -55.41 -23.82 5.86
N LEU A 73 -55.37 -24.21 7.15
CA LEU A 73 -55.95 -25.42 7.79
C LEU A 73 -55.70 -26.72 7.00
N LEU A 74 -55.31 -27.88 7.55
CA LEU A 74 -54.82 -28.38 8.85
C LEU A 74 -54.51 -29.90 8.65
N LYS A 75 -53.65 -30.49 9.51
CA LYS A 75 -53.55 -31.92 9.91
C LYS A 75 -52.88 -32.95 8.99
N ILE A 76 -51.87 -33.63 9.57
CA ILE A 76 -51.61 -35.09 9.73
C ILE A 76 -50.22 -35.16 10.39
N SER A 77 -49.86 -35.92 11.43
CA SER A 77 -50.52 -36.80 12.40
C SER A 77 -49.55 -36.97 13.57
N ALA A 78 -50.06 -36.93 14.80
CA ALA A 78 -49.32 -37.25 16.01
C ALA A 78 -49.20 -38.77 16.18
N VAL A 79 -48.06 -39.37 15.82
CA VAL A 79 -47.65 -40.73 16.27
C VAL A 79 -46.12 -40.87 16.44
N THR A 80 -45.28 -39.98 15.92
CA THR A 80 -43.83 -40.25 15.82
C THR A 80 -42.93 -39.62 16.89
N THR A 81 -43.48 -39.08 17.98
CA THR A 81 -42.67 -38.37 19.01
C THR A 81 -42.41 -39.22 20.27
N GLY A 82 -43.07 -40.37 20.42
CA GLY A 82 -42.97 -41.20 21.63
C GLY A 82 -41.83 -42.24 21.64
N LEU A 83 -41.23 -42.57 20.49
CA LEU A 83 -40.24 -43.65 20.42
C LEU A 83 -38.77 -43.15 20.42
N ILE A 84 -38.52 -41.89 20.06
CA ILE A 84 -37.16 -41.35 19.95
C ILE A 84 -36.59 -40.95 21.32
N VAL A 85 -37.44 -40.56 22.27
CA VAL A 85 -37.02 -40.14 23.62
C VAL A 85 -36.57 -41.32 24.48
N ALA A 86 -37.09 -42.54 24.24
CA ALA A 86 -36.73 -43.72 25.02
C ALA A 86 -35.37 -44.33 24.63
N VAL A 87 -34.95 -44.20 23.36
CA VAL A 87 -33.66 -44.74 22.88
C VAL A 87 -32.49 -43.84 23.29
N VAL A 88 -32.70 -42.52 23.32
CA VAL A 88 -31.66 -41.57 23.77
C VAL A 88 -31.41 -41.67 25.28
N LEU A 89 -32.43 -41.96 26.10
CA LEU A 89 -32.26 -42.06 27.54
C LEU A 89 -31.53 -43.35 28.00
N ILE A 90 -31.63 -44.44 27.23
CA ILE A 90 -30.95 -45.71 27.55
C ILE A 90 -29.46 -45.65 27.16
N ILE A 91 -29.09 -44.90 26.12
CA ILE A 91 -27.68 -44.69 25.74
C ILE A 91 -26.96 -43.79 26.77
N VAL A 92 -27.65 -42.81 27.36
CA VAL A 92 -27.08 -41.91 28.39
C VAL A 92 -26.89 -42.61 29.75
N ILE A 93 -27.63 -43.68 30.04
CA ILE A 93 -27.48 -44.45 31.30
C ILE A 93 -26.46 -45.59 31.14
N ALA A 94 -26.17 -46.05 29.92
CA ALA A 94 -25.20 -47.11 29.66
C ALA A 94 -23.73 -46.64 29.60
N THR A 95 -23.47 -45.33 29.49
CA THR A 95 -22.10 -44.78 29.50
C THR A 95 -21.67 -44.21 30.86
N SER A 96 -22.54 -44.20 31.88
CA SER A 96 -22.24 -43.62 33.20
C SER A 96 -21.82 -44.63 34.27
N ASN A 97 -21.56 -45.90 33.93
CA ASN A 97 -21.10 -46.90 34.90
C ASN A 97 -20.13 -47.92 34.30
N SER A 98 -18.87 -47.50 34.13
CA SER A 98 -17.73 -48.41 34.20
C SER A 98 -16.43 -47.61 34.26
N GLY A 99 -15.77 -47.61 35.42
CA GLY A 99 -14.40 -47.12 35.52
C GLY A 99 -14.07 -46.46 36.85
N VAL A 100 -13.90 -47.27 37.91
CA VAL A 100 -12.99 -46.89 38.99
C VAL A 100 -11.60 -46.88 38.39
N HIS A 101 -11.11 -45.70 38.02
CA HIS A 101 -9.70 -45.45 37.77
C HIS A 101 -9.18 -44.51 38.86
N THR A 102 -8.15 -45.01 39.52
CA THR A 102 -7.31 -44.34 40.50
C THR A 102 -6.68 -43.09 39.90
N GLY A 103 -6.72 -41.98 40.65
CA GLY A 103 -6.11 -40.68 40.36
C GLY A 103 -5.22 -40.58 39.13
N GLU A 104 -5.80 -40.11 38.03
CA GLU A 104 -5.05 -39.49 36.94
C GLU A 104 -5.07 -37.98 37.18
N GLY A 105 -3.88 -37.39 37.11
CA GLY A 105 -3.72 -35.95 37.22
C GLY A 105 -4.58 -35.26 36.17
N VAL A 106 -5.11 -34.10 36.53
CA VAL A 106 -5.50 -33.11 35.53
C VAL A 106 -4.22 -32.84 34.75
N GLU A 107 -4.07 -33.42 33.55
CA GLU A 107 -3.15 -32.87 32.56
C GLU A 107 -3.63 -31.44 32.36
N GLU A 108 -2.89 -30.51 32.96
CA GLU A 108 -2.97 -29.10 32.64
C GLU A 108 -2.82 -29.05 31.11
N GLU A 109 -3.89 -28.66 30.42
CA GLU A 109 -3.86 -28.39 28.98
C GLU A 109 -2.70 -27.41 28.77
N GLN A 110 -1.59 -27.93 28.26
CA GLN A 110 -0.43 -27.12 27.94
C GLN A 110 -0.93 -26.05 26.97
N PRO A 111 -0.76 -24.76 27.27
CA PRO A 111 -1.25 -23.72 26.38
C PRO A 111 -0.65 -23.95 25.00
N GLU A 112 -1.51 -23.95 23.98
CA GLU A 112 -1.05 -24.04 22.59
C GLU A 112 0.03 -22.97 22.37
N PRO A 113 1.17 -23.33 21.75
CA PRO A 113 2.27 -22.39 21.59
C PRO A 113 1.81 -21.19 20.77
N LEU A 114 2.06 -20.00 21.31
CA LEU A 114 1.74 -18.75 20.63
C LEU A 114 2.59 -18.65 19.36
N MET A 115 1.92 -18.62 18.21
CA MET A 115 2.57 -18.43 16.92
C MET A 115 2.77 -16.93 16.68
N VAL A 116 4.02 -16.52 16.46
CA VAL A 116 4.41 -15.12 16.30
C VAL A 116 5.43 -14.97 15.17
N VAL A 117 5.66 -13.73 14.75
CA VAL A 117 6.80 -13.40 13.88
C VAL A 117 8.04 -13.20 14.74
N ASP A 118 9.09 -13.96 14.45
CA ASP A 118 10.43 -13.80 15.00
C ASP A 118 11.27 -12.96 14.04
N PHE A 119 11.56 -11.72 14.43
CA PHE A 119 12.26 -10.75 13.60
C PHE A 119 13.78 -10.85 13.77
N GLN A 120 14.49 -10.76 12.65
CA GLN A 120 15.95 -10.69 12.63
C GLN A 120 16.44 -9.30 13.01
N GLU A 121 17.75 -9.17 13.23
CA GLU A 121 18.37 -7.85 13.36
C GLU A 121 18.12 -7.00 12.10
N PRO A 122 17.71 -5.72 12.25
CA PRO A 122 17.47 -4.85 11.12
C PRO A 122 18.70 -4.59 10.25
N TYR A 123 18.46 -4.48 8.94
CA TYR A 123 19.41 -3.96 7.97
C TYR A 123 19.34 -2.43 7.92
N VAL A 124 20.50 -1.77 8.00
CA VAL A 124 20.63 -0.31 7.94
C VAL A 124 21.16 0.09 6.57
N PHE A 125 20.42 0.91 5.82
CA PHE A 125 20.86 1.35 4.50
C PHE A 125 21.98 2.40 4.54
N HIS A 126 22.12 3.11 5.68
CA HIS A 126 22.97 4.31 5.80
C HIS A 126 22.63 5.37 4.74
N LYS A 127 21.32 5.51 4.51
CA LYS A 127 20.72 6.45 3.57
C LYS A 127 19.61 7.19 4.30
N GLN A 128 19.53 8.49 4.03
CA GLN A 128 18.47 9.33 4.54
C GLN A 128 17.32 9.40 3.54
N GLY A 129 16.12 9.27 4.05
CA GLY A 129 14.89 9.22 3.28
C GLY A 129 13.71 8.89 4.17
N TYR A 130 12.53 8.91 3.60
CA TYR A 130 11.28 8.63 4.30
C TYR A 130 10.33 7.87 3.38
N GLU A 131 9.23 7.37 3.93
CA GLU A 131 8.15 6.70 3.20
C GLU A 131 8.60 5.48 2.39
N PRO A 132 9.14 4.47 3.08
CA PRO A 132 9.74 3.34 2.41
C PRO A 132 8.69 2.33 1.92
N GLY A 133 8.74 2.04 0.62
CA GLY A 133 7.93 1.05 -0.05
C GLY A 133 8.69 -0.24 -0.32
N ILE A 134 8.00 -1.37 -0.44
CA ILE A 134 8.61 -2.67 -0.72
C ILE A 134 7.71 -3.57 -1.56
N ALA A 135 8.32 -4.23 -2.54
CA ALA A 135 7.68 -5.28 -3.34
C ALA A 135 8.53 -6.55 -3.40
N VAL A 136 7.90 -7.67 -3.76
CA VAL A 136 8.55 -8.97 -3.93
C VAL A 136 8.11 -9.64 -5.23
N ASP A 137 9.03 -10.28 -5.94
CA ASP A 137 8.71 -11.08 -7.12
C ASP A 137 8.47 -12.57 -6.80
N SER A 138 8.09 -13.37 -7.81
CA SER A 138 7.82 -14.81 -7.64
C SER A 138 9.05 -15.61 -7.22
N THR A 139 10.24 -15.06 -7.43
CA THR A 139 11.51 -15.69 -7.10
C THR A 139 11.97 -15.37 -5.67
N GLY A 140 11.31 -14.41 -5.00
CA GLY A 140 11.69 -13.90 -3.70
C GLY A 140 12.69 -12.74 -3.75
N ALA A 141 12.98 -12.19 -4.92
CA ALA A 141 13.76 -10.95 -5.01
C ALA A 141 12.93 -9.79 -4.43
N LEU A 142 13.57 -8.95 -3.63
CA LEU A 142 12.96 -7.82 -2.95
C LEU A 142 13.37 -6.52 -3.63
N TYR A 143 12.42 -5.59 -3.73
CA TYR A 143 12.60 -4.26 -4.31
C TYR A 143 12.18 -3.25 -3.26
N TYR A 144 13.04 -2.29 -2.98
CA TYR A 144 12.85 -1.30 -1.94
C TYR A 144 12.89 0.08 -2.58
N THR A 145 11.95 0.94 -2.23
CA THR A 145 11.98 2.36 -2.57
C THR A 145 11.86 3.23 -1.32
N ALA A 146 12.35 4.46 -1.39
CA ALA A 146 12.06 5.48 -0.40
C ALA A 146 12.36 6.87 -0.97
N HIS A 147 11.68 7.86 -0.43
CA HIS A 147 11.86 9.25 -0.82
C HIS A 147 13.24 9.71 -0.38
N LYS A 148 13.86 10.61 -1.13
CA LYS A 148 15.10 11.24 -0.70
C LYS A 148 14.80 12.44 0.17
N ASN A 149 15.68 12.70 1.12
CA ASN A 149 15.69 14.00 1.76
C ASN A 149 16.18 15.07 0.76
N LEU A 150 15.23 15.81 0.16
CA LEU A 150 15.48 16.83 -0.86
C LEU A 150 16.21 18.08 -0.34
N ASP A 151 16.40 18.20 0.97
CA ASP A 151 17.12 19.32 1.58
C ASP A 151 18.65 19.11 1.64
N ASP A 152 19.15 17.86 1.59
CA ASP A 152 20.60 17.57 1.57
C ASP A 152 21.22 17.60 0.16
N LYS A 153 21.44 18.77 -0.44
CA LYS A 153 21.85 18.95 -1.87
C LYS A 153 23.29 18.55 -2.22
N SER A 154 23.91 17.65 -1.45
CA SER A 154 25.36 17.41 -1.47
C SER A 154 25.85 16.37 -2.48
N SER A 155 24.96 15.59 -3.11
CA SER A 155 25.32 14.54 -4.09
C SER A 155 24.61 14.70 -5.44
N TRP A 156 25.23 14.23 -6.54
CA TRP A 156 24.70 14.38 -7.91
C TRP A 156 23.57 13.40 -8.25
N ASP A 157 23.27 12.44 -7.38
CA ASP A 157 22.18 11.46 -7.45
C ASP A 157 20.82 12.08 -7.06
N TYR A 158 20.63 13.37 -7.33
CA TYR A 158 19.70 14.22 -6.61
C TYR A 158 18.23 14.18 -7.04
N LEU A 159 17.90 13.41 -8.07
CA LEU A 159 16.60 13.58 -8.73
C LEU A 159 15.65 12.42 -8.48
N ALA A 160 16.04 11.16 -8.71
CA ALA A 160 15.13 10.04 -8.48
C ALA A 160 15.09 9.61 -7.01
N SER A 161 14.00 9.00 -6.56
CA SER A 161 13.90 8.34 -5.26
C SER A 161 14.96 7.24 -5.09
N TRP A 162 15.18 6.79 -3.85
CA TRP A 162 15.99 5.60 -3.61
C TRP A 162 15.32 4.38 -4.24
N PHE A 163 16.10 3.53 -4.92
CA PHE A 163 15.63 2.22 -5.37
C PHE A 163 16.74 1.19 -5.22
N PHE A 164 16.44 0.11 -4.49
CA PHE A 164 17.36 -0.98 -4.20
C PHE A 164 16.74 -2.34 -4.51
N VAL A 165 17.60 -3.29 -4.87
CA VAL A 165 17.24 -4.67 -5.16
C VAL A 165 18.06 -5.59 -4.28
N SER A 166 17.39 -6.58 -3.68
CA SER A 166 18.00 -7.72 -3.01
C SER A 166 17.57 -9.01 -3.68
N THR A 167 18.53 -9.92 -3.90
CA THR A 167 18.29 -11.27 -4.45
C THR A 167 18.70 -12.37 -3.46
N ASP A 168 18.93 -11.99 -2.21
CA ASP A 168 19.44 -12.86 -1.15
C ASP A 168 18.63 -12.71 0.15
N ASN A 169 17.32 -12.50 0.02
CA ASN A 169 16.34 -12.33 1.10
C ASN A 169 16.66 -11.15 2.02
N GLY A 170 17.08 -10.02 1.45
CA GLY A 170 17.31 -8.77 2.17
C GLY A 170 18.65 -8.69 2.91
N LYS A 171 19.58 -9.63 2.70
CA LYS A 171 20.90 -9.62 3.33
C LYS A 171 21.83 -8.59 2.72
N THR A 172 21.73 -8.39 1.41
CA THR A 172 22.46 -7.33 0.69
C THR A 172 21.55 -6.61 -0.29
N TRP A 173 21.83 -5.34 -0.51
CA TRP A 173 21.03 -4.44 -1.33
C TRP A 173 21.91 -3.69 -2.32
N THR A 174 21.45 -3.59 -3.56
CA THR A 174 22.17 -2.90 -4.63
C THR A 174 21.23 -1.98 -5.41
N SER A 175 21.72 -0.81 -5.82
CA SER A 175 20.94 0.05 -6.73
C SER A 175 21.20 -0.36 -8.19
N PRO A 176 20.15 -0.59 -9.00
CA PRO A 176 20.31 -1.03 -10.38
C PRO A 176 20.84 0.09 -11.28
N THR A 177 21.51 -0.29 -12.38
CA THR A 177 22.06 0.65 -13.37
C THR A 177 21.58 0.29 -14.78
N GLU A 178 21.50 1.29 -15.67
CA GLU A 178 21.28 1.06 -17.09
C GLU A 178 22.51 0.42 -17.75
N PRO A 179 22.32 -0.33 -18.85
CA PRO A 179 23.42 -0.83 -19.65
C PRO A 179 24.35 0.29 -20.16
N PHE A 180 25.64 -0.02 -20.31
CA PHE A 180 26.61 0.87 -20.95
C PHE A 180 26.12 1.35 -22.34
N PRO A 181 26.29 2.63 -22.71
CA PRO A 181 27.02 3.68 -21.97
C PRO A 181 26.17 4.51 -21.00
N ARG A 182 24.90 4.16 -20.77
CA ARG A 182 23.96 5.03 -20.04
C ARG A 182 24.16 5.02 -18.53
N GLY A 183 24.54 3.88 -17.93
CA GLY A 183 24.89 3.83 -16.50
C GLY A 183 23.73 4.29 -15.60
N ALA A 184 23.96 5.27 -14.73
CA ALA A 184 22.96 5.73 -13.76
C ALA A 184 21.98 6.80 -14.30
N LEU A 185 21.79 6.91 -15.62
CA LEU A 185 20.99 7.99 -16.22
C LEU A 185 19.55 8.02 -15.70
N TRP A 186 18.92 6.88 -15.42
CA TRP A 186 17.56 6.82 -14.86
C TRP A 186 17.45 7.52 -13.49
N GLN A 187 18.54 7.57 -12.72
CA GLN A 187 18.58 8.23 -11.41
C GLN A 187 18.57 9.76 -11.52
N THR A 188 18.64 10.29 -12.73
CA THR A 188 18.57 11.73 -13.04
C THR A 188 17.18 12.20 -13.43
N TYR A 189 16.18 11.32 -13.46
CA TYR A 189 14.79 11.75 -13.61
C TYR A 189 14.29 12.33 -12.29
N LEU A 190 13.48 13.39 -12.34
CA LEU A 190 12.89 13.98 -11.14
C LEU A 190 11.93 12.98 -10.49
N GLY A 191 12.08 12.86 -9.19
CA GLY A 191 11.38 11.98 -8.28
C GLY A 191 11.42 12.59 -6.88
N ASP A 192 10.43 12.25 -6.09
CA ASP A 192 10.26 12.60 -4.69
C ASP A 192 9.62 11.39 -4.04
N GLU A 193 8.50 10.94 -4.64
CA GLU A 193 7.66 9.90 -4.08
C GLU A 193 7.41 8.71 -5.00
N GLY A 194 7.25 7.50 -4.46
CA GLY A 194 7.01 6.37 -5.34
C GLY A 194 6.61 5.04 -4.71
N ASP A 195 6.10 4.16 -5.58
CA ASP A 195 5.52 2.85 -5.25
C ASP A 195 5.97 1.81 -6.31
N ILE A 196 5.93 0.52 -5.95
CA ILE A 196 6.49 -0.58 -6.73
C ILE A 196 5.42 -1.65 -7.00
N ALA A 197 5.20 -1.95 -8.29
CA ALA A 197 4.39 -3.09 -8.71
C ALA A 197 5.23 -4.18 -9.36
N VAL A 198 4.80 -5.43 -9.22
CA VAL A 198 5.39 -6.59 -9.91
C VAL A 198 4.31 -7.39 -10.63
N ASP A 199 4.46 -7.59 -11.94
CA ASP A 199 3.49 -8.36 -12.73
C ASP A 199 3.72 -9.89 -12.64
N ALA A 200 2.89 -10.68 -13.32
CA ALA A 200 2.99 -12.15 -13.33
C ALA A 200 4.26 -12.69 -14.00
N MET A 201 4.98 -11.85 -14.74
CA MET A 201 6.20 -12.21 -15.45
C MET A 201 7.47 -11.73 -14.72
N ASP A 202 7.33 -11.31 -13.45
CA ASP A 202 8.39 -10.72 -12.63
C ASP A 202 9.00 -9.44 -13.27
N ASN A 203 8.24 -8.72 -14.10
CA ASN A 203 8.62 -7.36 -14.45
C ASN A 203 8.25 -6.43 -13.30
N VAL A 204 9.13 -5.49 -13.01
CA VAL A 204 9.03 -4.56 -11.90
C VAL A 204 8.79 -3.17 -12.46
N TYR A 205 7.80 -2.48 -11.92
CA TYR A 205 7.41 -1.13 -12.29
C TYR A 205 7.53 -0.24 -11.06
N PHE A 206 8.51 0.66 -11.07
CA PHE A 206 8.63 1.68 -10.04
C PHE A 206 8.07 2.97 -10.61
N VAL A 207 7.02 3.51 -9.99
CA VAL A 207 6.58 4.87 -10.27
C VAL A 207 7.34 5.82 -9.37
N ASP A 208 8.01 6.80 -9.96
CA ASP A 208 8.75 7.85 -9.28
C ASP A 208 8.13 9.19 -9.68
N THR A 209 7.58 9.89 -8.71
CA THR A 209 6.72 11.05 -8.92
C THR A 209 7.38 12.30 -8.41
N TYR A 210 7.18 13.38 -9.15
CA TYR A 210 7.61 14.70 -8.76
C TYR A 210 6.56 15.69 -9.24
N LEU A 211 5.41 15.74 -8.56
CA LEU A 211 4.26 16.58 -8.91
C LEU A 211 3.79 16.41 -10.36
N ILE A 212 4.35 17.18 -11.29
CA ILE A 212 4.02 17.15 -12.74
C ILE A 212 4.95 16.25 -13.56
N ASP A 213 6.00 15.70 -12.96
CA ASP A 213 7.10 14.99 -13.61
C ASP A 213 7.19 13.53 -13.19
N ASN A 214 6.12 12.77 -13.44
CA ASN A 214 6.08 11.36 -13.06
C ASN A 214 6.78 10.47 -14.08
N HIS A 215 7.61 9.56 -13.61
CA HIS A 215 8.31 8.56 -14.40
C HIS A 215 7.93 7.17 -13.92
N ILE A 216 7.85 6.22 -14.84
CA ILE A 216 7.86 4.80 -14.51
C ILE A 216 9.16 4.21 -15.04
N HIS A 217 9.89 3.58 -14.15
CA HIS A 217 11.09 2.82 -14.45
C HIS A 217 10.74 1.33 -14.43
N VAL A 218 11.24 0.60 -15.43
CA VAL A 218 10.91 -0.81 -15.62
C VAL A 218 12.16 -1.65 -15.57
N TRP A 219 12.12 -2.71 -14.77
CA TRP A 219 13.14 -3.74 -14.70
C TRP A 219 12.53 -5.12 -14.93
N ALA A 220 13.38 -6.08 -15.29
CA ALA A 220 13.01 -7.48 -15.45
C ALA A 220 14.19 -8.36 -14.99
N ASN A 221 14.01 -9.67 -14.90
CA ASN A 221 15.07 -10.62 -14.57
C ASN A 221 15.83 -10.21 -13.28
N GLN A 222 15.09 -10.00 -12.18
CA GLN A 222 15.65 -9.62 -10.87
C GLN A 222 16.45 -8.30 -10.90
N GLY A 223 15.82 -7.24 -11.43
CA GLY A 223 16.37 -5.87 -11.35
C GLY A 223 17.27 -5.45 -12.51
N GLN A 224 17.25 -6.15 -13.66
CA GLN A 224 17.90 -5.69 -14.88
C GLN A 224 17.07 -4.60 -15.55
N TYR A 225 17.66 -3.42 -15.73
CA TYR A 225 16.98 -2.27 -16.32
C TYR A 225 16.49 -2.55 -17.74
N GLN A 226 15.24 -2.15 -18.02
CA GLN A 226 14.63 -2.23 -19.34
C GLN A 226 14.52 -0.84 -19.97
N TYR A 227 13.76 0.06 -19.35
CA TYR A 227 13.50 1.41 -19.84
C TYR A 227 12.88 2.31 -18.77
N SER A 228 12.80 3.60 -19.06
CA SER A 228 12.05 4.58 -18.27
C SER A 228 11.11 5.36 -19.19
N VAL A 229 9.92 5.69 -18.68
CA VAL A 229 8.87 6.39 -19.43
C VAL A 229 8.32 7.50 -18.56
N ARG A 230 8.24 8.72 -19.10
CA ARG A 230 7.52 9.80 -18.44
C ARG A 230 6.01 9.58 -18.58
N VAL A 231 5.31 9.47 -17.47
CA VAL A 231 3.86 9.35 -17.38
C VAL A 231 3.26 10.75 -17.27
N GLN A 232 3.27 11.52 -18.37
CA GLN A 232 2.55 12.79 -18.39
C GLN A 232 1.11 12.57 -18.86
N LYS A 233 0.25 12.09 -17.94
CA LYS A 233 -1.21 12.00 -18.14
C LYS A 233 -2.04 12.30 -16.89
N THR A 234 -1.43 12.60 -15.74
CA THR A 234 -2.19 12.97 -14.54
C THR A 234 -3.02 14.23 -14.78
N THR A 235 -4.19 14.31 -14.16
CA THR A 235 -5.12 15.43 -14.31
C THR A 235 -4.71 16.70 -13.55
N GLY A 236 -3.59 16.65 -12.81
CA GLY A 236 -3.16 17.67 -11.87
C GLY A 236 -1.74 17.42 -11.32
N LEU A 237 -1.45 18.00 -10.16
CA LEU A 237 -0.23 17.75 -9.38
C LEU A 237 -0.40 16.38 -8.71
N ASP A 238 0.45 15.41 -9.05
CA ASP A 238 0.40 14.09 -8.43
C ASP A 238 1.16 14.11 -7.11
N ASP A 239 0.46 13.77 -6.03
CA ASP A 239 0.89 13.85 -4.64
C ASP A 239 0.61 12.48 -4.01
N ARG A 240 1.58 11.56 -4.05
CA ARG A 240 1.45 10.11 -3.75
C ARG A 240 0.73 9.25 -4.80
N PRO A 241 1.47 8.55 -5.67
CA PRO A 241 0.91 7.55 -6.57
C PRO A 241 0.69 6.19 -5.88
N TRP A 242 -0.23 5.39 -6.42
CA TRP A 242 -0.24 3.94 -6.20
C TRP A 242 -0.13 3.19 -7.52
N ILE A 243 0.60 2.09 -7.54
CA ILE A 243 0.80 1.24 -8.71
C ILE A 243 0.62 -0.23 -8.35
N THR A 244 -0.10 -0.96 -9.20
CA THR A 244 -0.17 -2.42 -9.12
C THR A 244 -0.10 -3.01 -10.54
N ALA A 245 0.29 -4.26 -10.68
CA ALA A 245 0.49 -4.88 -11.99
C ALA A 245 0.06 -6.35 -12.00
N GLN A 246 -0.51 -6.77 -13.13
CA GLN A 246 -1.08 -8.09 -13.31
C GLN A 246 -0.79 -8.65 -14.70
N GLY A 247 -0.82 -9.97 -14.80
CA GLY A 247 -0.57 -10.70 -16.03
C GLY A 247 0.77 -10.34 -16.67
N ASP A 248 0.79 -10.28 -18.00
CA ASP A 248 1.96 -9.88 -18.78
C ASP A 248 1.87 -8.39 -19.14
N GLY A 249 2.51 -7.53 -18.34
CA GLY A 249 2.65 -6.12 -18.64
C GLY A 249 1.37 -5.27 -18.60
N ILE A 250 0.36 -5.68 -17.84
CA ILE A 250 -0.80 -4.83 -17.53
C ILE A 250 -0.48 -4.09 -16.23
N VAL A 251 -0.53 -2.76 -16.28
CA VAL A 251 -0.11 -1.90 -15.18
C VAL A 251 -1.24 -0.93 -14.86
N HIS A 252 -1.60 -0.86 -13.59
CA HIS A 252 -2.61 0.02 -13.04
C HIS A 252 -1.94 1.10 -12.24
N TYR A 253 -2.34 2.34 -12.47
CA TYR A 253 -1.75 3.49 -11.81
C TYR A 253 -2.90 4.36 -11.30
N LEU A 254 -2.82 4.72 -10.02
CA LEU A 254 -3.79 5.56 -9.34
C LEU A 254 -3.07 6.84 -8.92
N GLY A 255 -3.27 7.91 -9.70
CA GLY A 255 -2.67 9.22 -9.42
C GLY A 255 -3.56 10.03 -8.49
N ASN A 256 -2.97 10.67 -7.48
CA ASN A 256 -3.63 11.50 -6.48
C ASN A 256 -3.41 12.98 -6.77
N ASN A 257 -4.46 13.75 -7.02
CA ASN A 257 -4.30 15.18 -7.30
C ASN A 257 -4.16 16.06 -6.03
N ALA A 258 -3.91 15.47 -4.85
CA ALA A 258 -3.99 16.04 -3.49
C ALA A 258 -5.39 16.53 -3.07
N VAL A 259 -6.15 17.07 -4.02
CA VAL A 259 -7.48 17.64 -3.89
C VAL A 259 -8.42 17.06 -4.95
N GLU A 260 -9.71 17.14 -4.70
CA GLU A 260 -10.71 16.74 -5.69
C GLU A 260 -10.63 17.64 -6.95
N VAL A 261 -10.43 17.02 -8.12
CA VAL A 261 -10.44 17.67 -9.42
C VAL A 261 -11.43 16.94 -10.32
N ASN A 262 -12.39 17.69 -10.91
CA ASN A 262 -13.44 17.16 -11.78
C ASN A 262 -14.15 15.89 -11.26
N GLY A 263 -14.43 15.84 -9.95
CA GLY A 263 -15.21 14.77 -9.32
C GLY A 263 -14.40 13.64 -8.68
N GLY A 264 -13.06 13.70 -8.72
CA GLY A 264 -12.20 12.73 -8.03
C GLY A 264 -10.90 13.34 -7.54
N ARG A 265 -10.50 12.98 -6.31
CA ARG A 265 -9.13 13.18 -5.82
C ARG A 265 -8.17 12.25 -6.56
N TYR A 266 -8.50 10.96 -6.58
CA TYR A 266 -7.74 9.93 -7.27
C TYR A 266 -8.28 9.68 -8.68
N TRP A 267 -7.36 9.36 -9.58
CA TRP A 267 -7.65 9.08 -10.98
C TRP A 267 -6.98 7.80 -11.40
N TYR A 268 -7.75 6.92 -12.02
CA TYR A 268 -7.31 5.61 -12.46
C TYR A 268 -6.80 5.66 -13.91
N TYR A 269 -5.66 5.03 -14.13
CA TYR A 269 -4.98 4.87 -15.41
C TYR A 269 -4.60 3.41 -15.62
N ARG A 270 -4.63 2.97 -16.88
CA ARG A 270 -4.29 1.60 -17.25
C ARG A 270 -3.32 1.52 -18.42
N SER A 271 -2.30 0.69 -18.30
CA SER A 271 -1.42 0.28 -19.39
C SER A 271 -1.62 -1.20 -19.72
N THR A 272 -1.35 -1.59 -20.97
CA THR A 272 -1.39 -3.00 -21.44
C THR A 272 -0.13 -3.38 -22.22
N ASN A 273 0.92 -2.57 -22.07
CA ASN A 273 2.16 -2.71 -22.83
C ASN A 273 3.38 -2.40 -21.97
N GLY A 274 3.35 -2.86 -20.71
CA GLY A 274 4.43 -2.69 -19.73
C GLY A 274 4.69 -1.23 -19.39
N ALA A 275 3.65 -0.50 -19.00
CA ALA A 275 3.72 0.93 -18.64
C ALA A 275 4.24 1.88 -19.75
N ARG A 276 4.37 1.43 -21.00
CA ARG A 276 4.87 2.28 -22.10
C ARG A 276 3.91 3.40 -22.46
N THR A 277 2.62 3.11 -22.37
CA THR A 277 1.55 4.09 -22.55
C THR A 277 0.38 3.74 -21.65
N PHE A 278 -0.26 4.77 -21.09
CA PHE A 278 -1.48 4.62 -20.30
C PHE A 278 -2.72 5.07 -21.07
N SER A 279 -3.89 4.59 -20.67
CA SER A 279 -5.22 5.00 -21.14
C SER A 279 -5.51 6.48 -20.81
N ARG A 280 -6.72 6.93 -21.15
CA ARG A 280 -7.28 8.15 -20.54
C ARG A 280 -7.65 7.84 -19.08
N ALA A 281 -7.58 8.87 -18.25
CA ALA A 281 -7.90 8.83 -16.83
C ALA A 281 -9.41 8.78 -16.57
N ASP A 282 -9.84 7.97 -15.61
CA ASP A 282 -11.20 7.98 -15.04
C ASP A 282 -11.13 8.43 -13.56
N PRO A 283 -11.98 9.37 -13.11
CA PRO A 283 -11.97 9.81 -11.72
C PRO A 283 -12.59 8.76 -10.82
N VAL A 284 -11.91 8.44 -9.71
CA VAL A 284 -12.53 7.71 -8.59
C VAL A 284 -13.43 8.68 -7.85
N PRO A 285 -14.74 8.40 -7.66
CA PRO A 285 -15.66 9.37 -7.11
C PRO A 285 -15.33 9.80 -5.69
N GLY A 286 -15.43 11.10 -5.46
CA GLY A 286 -15.29 11.71 -4.14
C GLY A 286 -13.87 12.18 -3.83
N ASN A 287 -13.67 12.53 -2.57
CA ASN A 287 -12.45 13.19 -2.10
C ASN A 287 -11.70 12.35 -1.04
N GLY A 288 -12.12 11.13 -0.75
CA GLY A 288 -11.47 10.26 0.23
C GLY A 288 -10.08 9.79 -0.21
N TRP A 289 -9.32 9.30 0.75
CA TRP A 289 -8.08 8.59 0.47
C TRP A 289 -8.38 7.23 -0.18
N ALA A 290 -7.48 6.75 -1.04
CA ALA A 290 -7.68 5.52 -1.79
C ALA A 290 -6.38 4.76 -2.04
N HIS A 291 -6.50 3.45 -2.24
CA HIS A 291 -5.42 2.53 -2.60
C HIS A 291 -5.91 1.56 -3.68
N ILE A 292 -4.98 0.95 -4.44
CA ILE A 292 -5.28 0.01 -5.51
C ILE A 292 -4.46 -1.27 -5.37
N ASP A 293 -5.05 -2.41 -5.66
CA ASP A 293 -4.31 -3.66 -5.84
C ASP A 293 -5.02 -4.59 -6.85
N CYS A 294 -4.35 -5.64 -7.34
CA CYS A 294 -4.91 -6.58 -8.29
C CYS A 294 -4.44 -8.01 -8.07
N GLU A 295 -5.22 -8.96 -8.60
CA GLU A 295 -4.76 -10.35 -8.69
C GLU A 295 -3.57 -10.41 -9.64
N ARG A 296 -2.48 -11.06 -9.22
CA ARG A 296 -1.25 -11.09 -10.01
C ARG A 296 -1.45 -11.79 -11.36
N ASN A 297 -2.16 -12.92 -11.40
CA ASN A 297 -2.46 -13.66 -12.63
C ASN A 297 -3.92 -13.54 -13.08
N GLY A 298 -4.81 -13.17 -12.17
CA GLY A 298 -6.25 -13.14 -12.36
C GLY A 298 -6.77 -12.01 -13.26
N ASP A 299 -8.06 -11.73 -13.09
CA ASP A 299 -8.79 -10.75 -13.90
C ASP A 299 -9.28 -9.56 -13.07
N HIS A 300 -9.13 -9.61 -11.75
CA HIS A 300 -9.71 -8.62 -10.87
C HIS A 300 -8.74 -7.54 -10.42
N VAL A 301 -9.24 -6.31 -10.39
CA VAL A 301 -8.54 -5.13 -9.89
C VAL A 301 -9.45 -4.45 -8.89
N TYR A 302 -8.88 -3.99 -7.79
CA TYR A 302 -9.59 -3.50 -6.63
C TYR A 302 -9.13 -2.10 -6.31
N VAL A 303 -10.07 -1.17 -6.12
CA VAL A 303 -9.79 0.14 -5.54
C VAL A 303 -10.57 0.24 -4.24
N VAL A 304 -9.88 0.45 -3.13
CA VAL A 304 -10.50 0.82 -1.87
C VAL A 304 -10.45 2.34 -1.72
N SER A 305 -11.51 2.94 -1.19
CA SER A 305 -11.53 4.37 -0.87
C SER A 305 -12.34 4.66 0.38
N GLU A 306 -12.09 5.81 0.97
CA GLU A 306 -12.96 6.39 1.99
C GLU A 306 -14.00 7.31 1.35
N SER A 307 -15.14 7.51 2.00
CA SER A 307 -16.09 8.55 1.56
C SER A 307 -15.67 9.97 1.97
N ASN A 308 -14.78 10.11 2.95
CA ASN A 308 -14.29 11.39 3.47
C ASN A 308 -12.91 11.23 4.15
N THR A 309 -12.01 12.21 4.04
CA THR A 309 -10.65 12.15 4.61
C THR A 309 -10.53 12.61 6.05
N GLY A 310 -11.37 13.55 6.50
CA GLY A 310 -11.17 14.27 7.77
C GLY A 310 -12.29 14.14 8.80
N ALA A 311 -13.32 13.37 8.48
CA ALA A 311 -14.51 13.16 9.31
C ALA A 311 -14.85 11.66 9.34
N ASP A 312 -15.97 11.30 9.94
CA ASP A 312 -16.56 9.97 9.80
C ASP A 312 -16.64 9.56 8.32
N ALA A 313 -16.32 8.31 8.03
CA ALA A 313 -16.20 7.84 6.67
C ALA A 313 -16.60 6.37 6.53
N ASP A 314 -17.25 6.08 5.41
CA ASP A 314 -17.50 4.74 4.93
C ASP A 314 -16.26 4.24 4.18
N ILE A 315 -15.95 2.96 4.34
CA ILE A 315 -14.87 2.27 3.62
C ILE A 315 -15.51 1.51 2.46
N LEU A 316 -15.15 1.90 1.24
CA LEU A 316 -15.80 1.51 0.00
C LEU A 316 -14.84 0.70 -0.88
N MET A 317 -15.34 -0.34 -1.52
CA MET A 317 -14.64 -1.13 -2.54
C MET A 317 -15.24 -0.89 -3.91
N TYR A 318 -14.38 -0.75 -4.91
CA TYR A 318 -14.71 -0.88 -6.31
C TYR A 318 -13.97 -2.07 -6.88
N VAL A 319 -14.66 -2.85 -7.72
CA VAL A 319 -14.08 -4.04 -8.36
C VAL A 319 -14.24 -3.91 -9.88
N SER A 320 -13.13 -4.12 -10.59
CA SER A 320 -13.14 -4.43 -12.01
C SER A 320 -12.95 -5.93 -12.19
N ASN A 321 -13.76 -6.55 -13.04
CA ASN A 321 -13.73 -8.00 -13.31
C ASN A 321 -13.11 -8.34 -14.67
N ASP A 322 -12.50 -7.34 -15.34
CA ASP A 322 -12.00 -7.46 -16.70
C ASP A 322 -10.65 -6.75 -16.86
N ARG A 323 -9.80 -6.93 -15.85
CA ARG A 323 -8.45 -6.39 -15.77
C ARG A 323 -8.43 -4.87 -15.84
N GLY A 324 -9.39 -4.21 -15.16
CA GLY A 324 -9.46 -2.75 -15.09
C GLY A 324 -9.91 -2.09 -16.39
N VAL A 325 -10.59 -2.82 -17.30
CA VAL A 325 -11.12 -2.26 -18.55
C VAL A 325 -12.44 -1.53 -18.29
N THR A 326 -13.29 -2.08 -17.41
CA THR A 326 -14.54 -1.46 -16.99
C THR A 326 -14.64 -1.35 -15.47
N TRP A 327 -15.31 -0.29 -15.03
CA TRP A 327 -15.58 0.03 -13.63
C TRP A 327 -17.02 0.49 -13.48
N ASN A 328 -17.67 0.14 -12.37
CA ASN A 328 -18.95 0.73 -11.95
C ASN A 328 -18.74 1.64 -10.74
N TRP A 329 -18.15 2.81 -10.98
CA TRP A 329 -17.84 3.79 -9.93
C TRP A 329 -19.05 4.32 -9.14
N ASN A 330 -20.28 4.15 -9.63
CA ASN A 330 -21.47 4.66 -8.95
C ASN A 330 -22.13 3.66 -8.00
N ASP A 331 -21.58 2.46 -7.88
CA ASP A 331 -22.14 1.37 -7.09
C ASP A 331 -21.03 0.69 -6.27
N PRO A 332 -20.40 1.40 -5.32
CA PRO A 332 -19.39 0.82 -4.44
C PRO A 332 -19.99 -0.20 -3.48
N ILE A 333 -19.15 -1.14 -3.06
CA ILE A 333 -19.47 -2.11 -2.00
C ILE A 333 -19.01 -1.51 -0.67
N LEU A 334 -19.91 -1.44 0.31
CA LEU A 334 -19.58 -1.00 1.67
C LEU A 334 -18.89 -2.13 2.44
N ILE A 335 -17.65 -1.91 2.87
CA ILE A 335 -16.88 -2.86 3.69
C ILE A 335 -17.11 -2.57 5.18
N GLY A 336 -16.99 -1.29 5.56
CA GLY A 336 -16.92 -0.88 6.95
C GLY A 336 -17.12 0.63 7.13
N HIS A 337 -16.95 1.09 8.36
CA HIS A 337 -17.11 2.49 8.75
C HIS A 337 -16.06 2.85 9.81
N ARG A 338 -15.62 4.11 9.82
CA ARG A 338 -14.83 4.71 10.90
C ARG A 338 -15.50 5.99 11.41
N ASP A 339 -15.49 6.17 12.73
CA ASP A 339 -16.20 7.24 13.43
C ASP A 339 -15.39 8.56 13.47
N GLY A 340 -14.06 8.45 13.46
CA GLY A 340 -13.13 9.57 13.44
C GLY A 340 -12.18 9.53 12.23
N PRO A 341 -11.24 10.48 12.12
CA PRO A 341 -10.26 10.48 11.04
C PRO A 341 -9.40 9.20 11.06
N GLY A 342 -8.93 8.80 9.88
CA GLY A 342 -7.88 7.80 9.77
C GLY A 342 -6.53 8.32 10.27
N ARG A 343 -5.63 7.38 10.55
CA ARG A 343 -4.17 7.64 10.68
C ARG A 343 -3.39 7.12 9.48
N GLU A 344 -4.08 6.41 8.61
CA GLU A 344 -3.59 5.97 7.33
C GLU A 344 -4.78 5.93 6.36
N TYR A 345 -4.51 5.94 5.06
CA TYR A 345 -5.52 5.59 4.07
C TYR A 345 -5.94 4.11 4.18
N PRO A 346 -7.13 3.72 3.72
CA PRO A 346 -7.49 2.31 3.67
C PRO A 346 -6.61 1.62 2.63
N ILE A 347 -6.13 0.43 2.95
CA ILE A 347 -5.22 -0.33 2.10
C ILE A 347 -5.92 -1.62 1.67
N VAL A 348 -5.88 -1.91 0.38
CA VAL A 348 -6.34 -3.18 -0.19
C VAL A 348 -5.14 -4.03 -0.54
N SER A 349 -5.20 -5.33 -0.24
CA SER A 349 -4.23 -6.30 -0.72
C SER A 349 -4.94 -7.56 -1.22
N ALA A 350 -4.67 -7.93 -2.47
CA ALA A 350 -5.32 -9.02 -3.17
C ALA A 350 -4.38 -10.22 -3.32
N GLN A 351 -4.96 -11.41 -3.19
CA GLN A 351 -4.34 -12.68 -3.57
C GLN A 351 -5.06 -13.24 -4.80
N GLU A 352 -4.57 -14.36 -5.31
CA GLU A 352 -5.27 -15.14 -6.32
C GLU A 352 -6.58 -15.74 -5.77
N ASP A 353 -7.40 -16.25 -6.68
CA ASP A 353 -8.61 -17.02 -6.38
C ASP A 353 -9.67 -16.24 -5.55
N GLY A 354 -9.68 -14.90 -5.68
CA GLY A 354 -10.72 -14.05 -5.11
C GLY A 354 -10.60 -13.76 -3.63
N VAL A 355 -9.45 -14.03 -3.02
CA VAL A 355 -9.14 -13.64 -1.65
C VAL A 355 -8.66 -12.19 -1.63
N VAL A 356 -9.38 -11.32 -0.94
CA VAL A 356 -9.08 -9.89 -0.86
C VAL A 356 -9.13 -9.43 0.59
N TRP A 357 -8.14 -8.66 0.99
CA TRP A 357 -8.06 -8.06 2.31
C TRP A 357 -8.14 -6.54 2.21
N VAL A 358 -8.80 -5.92 3.17
CA VAL A 358 -8.78 -4.47 3.35
C VAL A 358 -8.45 -4.14 4.79
N LEU A 359 -7.52 -3.22 4.99
CA LEU A 359 -7.21 -2.64 6.29
C LEU A 359 -7.72 -1.19 6.32
N TRP A 360 -8.28 -0.79 7.45
CA TRP A 360 -8.55 0.62 7.76
C TRP A 360 -8.41 0.85 9.25
N ASN A 361 -8.39 2.11 9.65
CA ASN A 361 -8.23 2.47 11.05
C ASN A 361 -9.12 3.63 11.46
N ASP A 362 -9.26 3.81 12.77
CA ASP A 362 -10.10 4.84 13.36
C ASP A 362 -9.39 5.46 14.56
N ALA A 363 -9.08 6.74 14.44
CA ALA A 363 -8.47 7.54 15.50
C ALA A 363 -9.42 8.62 16.04
N GLU A 364 -10.70 8.29 16.23
CA GLU A 364 -11.62 9.15 16.99
C GLU A 364 -11.04 9.47 18.39
N LYS A 365 -10.50 10.68 18.53
CA LYS A 365 -9.75 11.13 19.72
C LYS A 365 -8.54 10.21 20.03
N GLY A 366 -7.84 9.77 18.98
CA GLY A 366 -6.73 8.81 19.06
C GLY A 366 -5.67 9.16 20.12
N VAL A 367 -5.31 10.44 20.24
CA VAL A 367 -4.30 10.92 21.24
C VAL A 367 -4.71 10.59 22.68
N VAL A 368 -6.00 10.49 22.98
CA VAL A 368 -6.51 10.22 24.34
C VAL A 368 -6.96 8.76 24.49
N ASN A 369 -7.62 8.22 23.47
CA ASN A 369 -8.29 6.93 23.54
C ASN A 369 -7.51 5.78 22.90
N GLY A 370 -6.49 6.09 22.10
CA GLY A 370 -5.81 5.18 21.20
C GLY A 370 -6.48 5.08 19.83
N THR A 371 -5.76 4.49 18.89
CA THR A 371 -6.24 4.21 17.52
C THR A 371 -6.76 2.77 17.47
N ARG A 372 -7.87 2.55 16.77
CA ARG A 372 -8.38 1.20 16.46
C ARG A 372 -7.96 0.79 15.05
N ILE A 373 -7.60 -0.48 14.86
CA ILE A 373 -7.33 -1.06 13.54
C ILE A 373 -8.37 -2.13 13.24
N PHE A 374 -8.84 -2.16 12.01
CA PHE A 374 -9.77 -3.14 11.50
C PHE A 374 -9.23 -3.78 10.23
N ILE A 375 -9.62 -5.03 10.01
CA ILE A 375 -9.44 -5.71 8.74
C ILE A 375 -10.75 -6.29 8.25
N GLY A 376 -10.89 -6.35 6.94
CA GLY A 376 -11.95 -7.04 6.23
C GLY A 376 -11.36 -8.11 5.33
N ARG A 377 -12.05 -9.23 5.20
CA ARG A 377 -11.73 -10.30 4.25
C ARG A 377 -12.91 -10.59 3.34
N SER A 378 -12.63 -10.70 2.06
CA SER A 378 -13.50 -11.32 1.07
C SER A 378 -12.85 -12.60 0.54
N LEU A 379 -13.68 -13.60 0.25
CA LEU A 379 -13.29 -14.87 -0.39
C LEU A 379 -14.03 -15.06 -1.73
N ASP A 380 -14.64 -13.99 -2.24
CA ASP A 380 -15.51 -14.01 -3.41
C ASP A 380 -15.29 -12.79 -4.31
N TYR A 381 -14.02 -12.42 -4.49
CA TYR A 381 -13.58 -11.33 -5.37
C TYR A 381 -14.08 -9.95 -4.93
N GLY A 382 -14.09 -9.69 -3.61
CA GLY A 382 -14.48 -8.40 -3.03
C GLY A 382 -15.98 -8.17 -2.90
N GLN A 383 -16.82 -9.19 -3.14
CA GLN A 383 -18.27 -9.05 -3.22
C GLN A 383 -18.96 -9.09 -1.85
N THR A 384 -18.48 -9.94 -0.94
CA THR A 384 -18.93 -10.01 0.45
C THR A 384 -17.76 -9.96 1.43
N TRP A 385 -18.02 -9.46 2.64
CA TRP A 385 -16.98 -9.13 3.61
C TRP A 385 -17.32 -9.63 5.01
N GLU A 386 -16.33 -10.22 5.66
CA GLU A 386 -16.26 -10.41 7.10
C GLU A 386 -15.25 -9.42 7.67
N THR A 387 -15.54 -8.82 8.83
CA THR A 387 -14.71 -7.75 9.40
C THR A 387 -14.42 -7.96 10.87
N TRP A 388 -13.22 -7.58 11.29
CA TRP A 388 -12.72 -7.75 12.66
C TRP A 388 -11.97 -6.51 13.13
N ASN A 389 -12.12 -6.21 14.42
CA ASN A 389 -11.23 -5.28 15.10
C ASN A 389 -10.00 -6.06 15.59
N ILE A 390 -8.83 -5.73 15.06
CA ILE A 390 -7.56 -6.40 15.36
C ILE A 390 -6.63 -5.57 16.25
N THR A 391 -7.17 -4.53 16.91
CA THR A 391 -6.39 -3.65 17.79
C THR A 391 -5.76 -4.47 18.93
N PRO A 392 -4.43 -4.63 18.98
CA PRO A 392 -3.81 -5.63 19.87
C PRO A 392 -3.71 -5.16 21.32
N PHE A 393 -3.57 -3.86 21.51
CA PHE A 393 -3.49 -3.22 22.81
C PHE A 393 -3.88 -1.76 22.69
N LYS A 394 -4.19 -1.14 23.83
CA LYS A 394 -4.50 0.29 23.87
C LYS A 394 -3.21 1.10 23.65
N ALA A 395 -3.13 1.80 22.52
CA ALA A 395 -1.99 2.61 22.11
C ALA A 395 -2.42 3.66 21.09
N PHE A 396 -1.61 4.69 20.88
CA PHE A 396 -1.67 5.45 19.64
C PHE A 396 -0.97 4.65 18.56
N ILE A 397 -1.71 4.28 17.51
CA ILE A 397 -1.20 3.48 16.39
C ILE A 397 -1.23 4.34 15.13
N ASP A 398 -0.12 4.32 14.40
CA ASP A 398 0.12 5.10 13.19
C ASP A 398 0.54 4.21 12.02
N TYR A 399 0.16 4.65 10.82
CA TYR A 399 0.55 4.06 9.55
C TYR A 399 0.37 2.54 9.47
N PRO A 400 -0.80 1.97 9.87
CA PRO A 400 -1.01 0.54 9.74
C PRO A 400 -1.07 0.12 8.28
N THR A 401 -0.34 -0.93 7.94
CA THR A 401 -0.26 -1.50 6.60
C THR A 401 -0.55 -3.00 6.59
N ILE A 402 -0.95 -3.53 5.44
CA ILE A 402 -1.37 -4.92 5.24
C ILE A 402 -0.75 -5.49 3.97
N ASN A 403 -0.39 -6.77 4.01
CA ASN A 403 -0.08 -7.52 2.79
C ASN A 403 -0.66 -8.92 2.86
N ALA A 404 -1.24 -9.32 1.74
CA ALA A 404 -1.80 -10.63 1.51
C ALA A 404 -0.77 -11.46 0.74
N GLY A 405 -0.34 -12.58 1.31
CA GLY A 405 0.74 -13.41 0.78
C GLY A 405 0.25 -14.72 0.17
N PRO A 406 1.17 -15.63 -0.19
CA PRO A 406 0.80 -16.96 -0.68
C PRO A 406 -0.04 -17.75 0.34
N ASP A 407 -0.71 -18.81 -0.14
CA ASP A 407 -1.40 -19.81 0.69
C ASP A 407 -2.43 -19.25 1.69
N GLY A 408 -3.06 -18.13 1.39
CA GLY A 408 -4.05 -17.52 2.28
C GLY A 408 -3.45 -16.77 3.47
N SER A 409 -2.15 -16.45 3.41
CA SER A 409 -1.48 -15.71 4.47
C SER A 409 -1.80 -14.21 4.45
N VAL A 410 -1.78 -13.58 5.61
CA VAL A 410 -1.96 -12.13 5.76
C VAL A 410 -1.05 -11.61 6.85
N ALA A 411 -0.47 -10.44 6.64
CA ALA A 411 0.37 -9.75 7.61
C ALA A 411 -0.11 -8.32 7.80
N VAL A 412 0.06 -7.80 9.01
CA VAL A 412 -0.22 -6.41 9.36
C VAL A 412 0.97 -5.87 10.14
N ALA A 413 1.37 -4.64 9.84
CA ALA A 413 2.39 -3.91 10.59
C ALA A 413 1.94 -2.49 10.87
N PHE A 414 2.49 -1.86 11.91
CA PHE A 414 2.23 -0.47 12.24
C PHE A 414 3.32 0.09 13.17
N TYR A 415 3.38 1.42 13.30
CA TYR A 415 4.08 2.05 14.42
C TYR A 415 3.13 2.30 15.58
N ALA A 416 3.60 2.16 16.81
CA ALA A 416 2.78 2.51 17.96
C ALA A 416 3.56 3.03 19.16
N SER A 417 2.95 4.00 19.84
CA SER A 417 3.30 4.38 21.21
C SER A 417 2.22 3.90 22.17
N LYS A 418 2.65 3.18 23.23
CA LYS A 418 1.75 2.71 24.29
C LYS A 418 1.41 3.80 25.31
N ASP A 419 2.06 4.95 25.22
CA ASP A 419 1.80 6.08 26.10
C ASP A 419 0.58 6.86 25.62
N LEU A 420 -0.40 7.00 26.51
CA LEU A 420 -1.61 7.79 26.27
C LEU A 420 -1.88 8.71 27.48
N PRO A 421 -1.92 10.04 27.30
CA PRO A 421 -1.63 10.75 26.05
C PRO A 421 -0.16 10.65 25.64
N VAL A 422 0.10 10.72 24.33
CA VAL A 422 1.46 10.84 23.77
C VAL A 422 2.13 12.12 24.32
N SER A 423 3.42 12.05 24.62
CA SER A 423 4.23 13.13 25.19
C SER A 423 5.63 13.19 24.58
N SER A 424 6.42 14.22 24.92
CA SER A 424 7.79 14.39 24.43
C SER A 424 8.75 13.24 24.79
N GLU A 425 8.38 12.37 25.73
CA GLU A 425 9.17 11.20 26.15
C GLU A 425 8.61 9.90 25.58
N SER A 426 7.56 9.96 24.76
CA SER A 426 6.86 8.77 24.29
C SER A 426 7.66 8.01 23.25
N GLU A 427 7.87 6.72 23.50
CA GLU A 427 8.61 5.83 22.62
C GLU A 427 7.69 5.16 21.60
N TRP A 428 8.10 5.21 20.34
CA TRP A 428 7.39 4.62 19.21
C TRP A 428 8.15 3.43 18.68
N TYR A 429 7.48 2.30 18.55
CA TYR A 429 8.06 1.06 18.06
C TYR A 429 7.34 0.55 16.82
N LEU A 430 8.10 -0.10 15.94
CA LEU A 430 7.55 -0.93 14.86
C LEU A 430 6.97 -2.23 15.43
N TYR A 431 5.74 -2.58 15.04
CA TYR A 431 5.12 -3.87 15.33
C TYR A 431 4.72 -4.57 14.04
N GLY A 432 4.78 -5.90 14.05
CA GLY A 432 4.29 -6.73 12.95
C GLY A 432 3.69 -8.04 13.45
N ALA A 433 2.72 -8.55 12.70
CA ALA A 433 2.11 -9.86 12.90
C ALA A 433 1.81 -10.49 11.55
N MET A 434 1.71 -11.82 11.53
CA MET A 434 1.32 -12.58 10.35
C MET A 434 0.49 -13.79 10.77
N ASP A 435 -0.39 -14.23 9.88
CA ASP A 435 -1.17 -15.45 9.98
C ASP A 435 -1.03 -16.19 8.64
N LEU A 436 -0.61 -17.46 8.66
CA LEU A 436 -0.23 -18.20 7.46
C LEU A 436 -1.41 -18.79 6.69
N ASN A 437 -2.59 -18.91 7.30
CA ASN A 437 -3.75 -19.55 6.66
C ASN A 437 -5.06 -18.87 7.05
N ALA A 438 -5.03 -17.55 7.03
CA ALA A 438 -6.12 -16.69 7.47
C ALA A 438 -7.34 -16.72 6.53
N THR A 439 -7.47 -17.69 5.61
CA THR A 439 -8.66 -17.86 4.74
C THR A 439 -9.67 -18.85 5.29
N VAL A 440 -9.28 -19.72 6.24
CA VAL A 440 -10.15 -20.81 6.75
C VAL A 440 -10.62 -20.59 8.18
N HIS A 441 -10.22 -19.49 8.82
CA HIS A 441 -10.61 -19.12 10.19
C HIS A 441 -10.63 -17.60 10.38
N GLU A 442 -11.07 -17.15 11.55
CA GLU A 442 -10.88 -15.75 11.97
C GLU A 442 -9.37 -15.45 12.11
N PRO A 443 -8.87 -14.30 11.62
CA PRO A 443 -7.44 -14.00 11.65
C PRO A 443 -6.87 -13.96 13.06
N SER A 444 -5.71 -14.61 13.26
CA SER A 444 -4.99 -14.63 14.53
C SER A 444 -3.65 -13.90 14.41
N LEU A 445 -3.68 -12.58 14.62
CA LEU A 445 -2.52 -11.70 14.49
C LEU A 445 -1.88 -11.41 15.86
N ASN A 446 -0.82 -12.15 16.19
CA ASN A 446 -0.04 -11.93 17.41
C ASN A 446 1.12 -10.97 17.15
N PHE A 447 0.96 -9.69 17.53
CA PHE A 447 1.92 -8.64 17.25
C PHE A 447 3.15 -8.69 18.15
N THR A 448 4.32 -8.70 17.53
CA THR A 448 5.64 -8.56 18.17
C THR A 448 6.34 -7.29 17.67
N LYS A 449 7.34 -6.81 18.41
CA LYS A 449 8.16 -5.70 17.94
C LYS A 449 9.00 -6.16 16.75
N GLY A 450 8.89 -5.46 15.63
CA GLY A 450 9.74 -5.63 14.45
C GLY A 450 11.17 -5.19 14.70
N ASP A 451 11.32 -4.16 15.53
CA ASP A 451 12.61 -3.64 15.99
C ASP A 451 12.58 -3.46 17.51
N PRO A 452 13.58 -3.96 18.25
CA PRO A 452 13.63 -3.79 19.70
C PRO A 452 13.86 -2.34 20.14
N ASN A 453 14.39 -1.47 19.27
CA ASN A 453 14.66 -0.06 19.60
C ASN A 453 13.51 0.86 19.13
N PRO A 454 13.30 2.00 19.80
CA PRO A 454 12.27 2.94 19.38
C PRO A 454 12.69 3.64 18.08
N CYS A 455 11.81 3.60 17.06
CA CYS A 455 11.97 4.30 15.79
C CYS A 455 11.87 5.83 15.94
N TYR A 456 11.20 6.28 17.00
CA TYR A 456 11.04 7.69 17.34
C TYR A 456 10.77 7.85 18.84
N VAL A 457 11.22 8.97 19.42
CA VAL A 457 10.87 9.40 20.77
C VAL A 457 10.36 10.84 20.71
N GLY A 458 9.09 11.04 21.08
CA GLY A 458 8.47 12.36 21.12
C GLY A 458 6.96 12.38 20.85
N ASP A 459 6.42 13.60 20.74
CA ASP A 459 4.99 13.90 20.59
C ASP A 459 4.56 14.37 19.19
N ASP A 460 5.49 14.43 18.24
CA ASP A 460 5.15 14.69 16.85
C ASP A 460 4.54 13.43 16.21
N LEU A 461 3.22 13.46 16.06
CA LEU A 461 2.42 12.39 15.45
C LEU A 461 2.66 12.24 13.94
N HIS A 462 3.62 12.97 13.37
CA HIS A 462 3.96 12.88 11.97
C HIS A 462 5.49 12.67 11.75
N ALA A 463 6.25 12.45 12.82
CA ALA A 463 7.71 12.23 12.72
C ALA A 463 8.10 11.03 11.85
N LEU A 464 7.28 9.98 11.82
CA LEU A 464 7.54 8.75 11.05
C LEU A 464 6.98 8.78 9.62
N HIS A 465 6.49 9.94 9.16
CA HIS A 465 6.01 10.22 7.78
C HIS A 465 4.80 9.40 7.35
N ASP A 466 4.24 9.67 6.16
CA ASP A 466 2.88 9.27 5.82
C ASP A 466 2.65 7.76 5.73
N PHE A 467 3.67 6.91 5.50
CA PHE A 467 3.49 5.46 5.42
C PHE A 467 4.79 4.65 5.49
N PHE A 468 4.63 3.32 5.52
CA PHE A 468 5.62 2.33 5.17
C PHE A 468 4.93 1.05 4.66
N GLU A 469 5.67 0.16 4.00
CA GLU A 469 5.08 -1.05 3.41
C GLU A 469 5.68 -2.36 3.90
N ILE A 470 4.89 -3.42 3.69
CA ILE A 470 5.25 -4.79 4.02
C ILE A 470 4.96 -5.73 2.85
N VAL A 471 5.73 -6.82 2.75
CA VAL A 471 5.42 -7.94 1.85
C VAL A 471 5.71 -9.30 2.49
N ILE A 472 4.84 -10.27 2.20
CA ILE A 472 5.09 -11.68 2.50
C ILE A 472 5.80 -12.29 1.30
N SER A 473 7.04 -12.73 1.48
CA SER A 473 7.81 -13.38 0.39
C SER A 473 7.36 -14.84 0.16
N PRO A 474 7.65 -15.43 -1.02
CA PRO A 474 7.26 -16.82 -1.35
C PRO A 474 7.70 -17.90 -0.35
N ASP A 475 8.71 -17.63 0.48
CA ASP A 475 9.17 -18.51 1.55
C ASP A 475 8.48 -18.23 2.90
N MET A 476 7.34 -17.53 2.88
CA MET A 476 6.47 -17.25 4.03
C MET A 476 7.16 -16.44 5.14
N ALA A 477 7.98 -15.46 4.74
CA ALA A 477 8.59 -14.51 5.66
C ALA A 477 7.96 -13.12 5.49
N LEU A 478 7.78 -12.41 6.59
CA LEU A 478 7.34 -11.03 6.62
C LEU A 478 8.54 -10.11 6.40
N ASN A 479 8.46 -9.22 5.43
CA ASN A 479 9.47 -8.23 5.10
C ASN A 479 8.88 -6.85 5.32
N ILE A 480 9.59 -6.00 6.06
CA ILE A 480 9.12 -4.67 6.42
C ILE A 480 10.19 -3.66 6.00
N ALA A 481 9.82 -2.73 5.14
CA ALA A 481 10.60 -1.54 4.85
C ALA A 481 10.11 -0.44 5.80
N TYR A 482 11.00 0.22 6.53
CA TYR A 482 10.61 1.17 7.59
C TYR A 482 11.72 2.20 7.85
N GLN A 483 11.47 3.15 8.75
CA GLN A 483 12.39 4.26 8.98
C GLN A 483 12.55 4.63 10.46
N TYR A 484 13.66 5.31 10.75
CA TYR A 484 13.94 5.93 12.04
C TYR A 484 13.97 7.45 11.89
N TYR A 485 13.15 8.16 12.66
CA TYR A 485 13.21 9.61 12.66
C TYR A 485 14.48 10.11 13.36
N VAL A 486 15.27 10.93 12.65
CA VAL A 486 16.51 11.55 13.15
C VAL A 486 16.47 13.07 13.18
N GLY A 487 15.42 13.68 12.60
CA GLY A 487 15.06 15.09 12.73
C GLY A 487 16.03 16.09 12.10
N PRO A 488 15.86 17.40 12.37
CA PRO A 488 14.71 18.02 13.06
C PRO A 488 13.55 18.35 12.11
N GLU A 489 13.73 18.19 10.80
CA GLU A 489 12.75 18.56 9.79
C GLU A 489 11.87 17.35 9.45
N ASN A 490 10.69 17.63 8.89
CA ASN A 490 9.80 16.60 8.39
C ASN A 490 10.56 15.83 7.29
N GLY A 491 10.66 14.51 7.41
CA GLY A 491 11.21 13.62 6.38
C GLY A 491 12.66 13.23 6.67
N HIS A 492 13.23 13.78 7.73
CA HIS A 492 14.58 13.45 8.17
C HIS A 492 14.58 12.11 8.90
N SER A 493 14.60 11.04 8.12
CA SER A 493 14.69 9.69 8.63
C SER A 493 15.84 8.90 8.01
N ASP A 494 16.34 7.93 8.75
CA ASP A 494 17.26 6.92 8.24
C ASP A 494 16.44 5.70 7.79
N LEU A 495 16.85 5.08 6.68
CA LEU A 495 16.15 3.96 6.04
C LEU A 495 16.59 2.60 6.58
N TYR A 496 15.61 1.75 6.88
CA TYR A 496 15.81 0.42 7.47
C TYR A 496 14.96 -0.65 6.78
N PHE A 497 15.38 -1.89 6.95
CA PHE A 497 14.63 -3.07 6.55
C PHE A 497 14.72 -4.14 7.64
N VAL A 498 13.62 -4.83 7.92
CA VAL A 498 13.64 -6.01 8.80
C VAL A 498 12.86 -7.16 8.18
N ARG A 499 13.36 -8.37 8.43
CA ARG A 499 12.75 -9.62 7.98
C ARG A 499 12.40 -10.49 9.17
N GLY A 500 11.22 -11.07 9.18
CA GLY A 500 10.75 -11.97 10.21
C GLY A 500 10.26 -13.30 9.66
N SER A 501 10.55 -14.38 10.39
CA SER A 501 10.04 -15.71 10.10
C SER A 501 8.91 -16.08 11.06
N TYR A 502 7.88 -16.76 10.56
CA TYR A 502 6.79 -17.22 11.41
C TYR A 502 7.18 -18.49 12.16
N GLY A 503 7.01 -18.48 13.48
CA GLY A 503 7.45 -19.58 14.34
C GLY A 503 6.76 -19.61 15.69
N LYS A 504 7.04 -20.69 16.43
CA LYS A 504 6.60 -20.84 17.82
C LYS A 504 7.47 -19.96 18.72
N MET A 505 6.85 -19.12 19.54
CA MET A 505 7.54 -18.52 20.67
C MET A 505 7.56 -19.52 21.82
N GLU A 506 8.75 -19.86 22.33
CA GLU A 506 8.85 -20.51 23.64
C GLU A 506 8.52 -19.44 24.69
N LEU A 507 7.39 -19.61 25.39
CA LEU A 507 7.07 -18.74 26.52
C LEU A 507 8.18 -18.87 27.57
N PRO A 508 8.64 -17.75 28.17
CA PRO A 508 9.60 -17.83 29.27
C PRO A 508 9.01 -18.69 30.40
N GLU A 509 9.80 -19.61 30.95
CA GLU A 509 9.37 -20.42 32.09
C GLU A 509 8.85 -19.49 33.20
N PRO A 510 7.70 -19.80 33.83
CA PRO A 510 7.17 -18.98 34.90
C PRO A 510 8.25 -18.82 35.98
N GLU A 511 8.52 -17.57 36.39
CA GLU A 511 9.47 -17.31 37.48
C GLU A 511 9.11 -18.21 38.67
N PRO A 512 10.07 -18.96 39.24
CA PRO A 512 9.79 -19.82 40.36
C PRO A 512 9.19 -18.97 41.47
N ALA A 513 7.96 -19.30 41.85
CA ALA A 513 7.20 -18.59 42.86
C ALA A 513 8.12 -18.30 44.06
N ALA A 514 8.32 -17.01 44.35
CA ALA A 514 9.11 -16.59 45.48
C ALA A 514 8.57 -17.28 46.74
N GLY A 515 9.33 -18.25 47.25
CA GLY A 515 8.94 -19.07 48.39
C GLY A 515 8.62 -18.17 49.58
N SER A 516 7.39 -18.33 50.09
CA SER A 516 6.89 -17.70 51.30
C SER A 516 7.39 -18.37 52.57
#